data_AF-A0A3S3GZC7-F1
#
_entry.id   AF-A0A3S3GZC7-F1
#
_cell.length_a   1.000
_cell.length_b   1.000
_cell.length_c   1.000
_cell.angle_alpha   90.00
_cell.angle_beta   90.00
_cell.angle_gamma   90.00
#
_symmetry.space_group_name_H-M   'P 1'
#
loop_
_entity.id
_entity.type
_entity.pdbx_description
1 polymer ?
#
loop_
_entity_poly.entity_id
_entity_poly.type
_entity_poly.pdbx_seq_one_letter_code
_entity_poly.pdbx_strand_id
1 'polypeptide(L)'
;YLMVGASGTTAKESILFGGGPALCDSAGVPWTAAYIDSRGEPTVDLRSNIAAEARAKIVYERLINITDDPGVKDALGFLMTREVAHQKSFEKALY
;
A
#
# COMPACT_ATOMS: atom_id res chain seq x y z
N TYR A 1 20.84 19.38 12.56
CA TYR A 1 19.52 20.01 12.33
C TYR A 1 19.34 20.47 10.87
N LEU A 2 20.36 21.00 10.20
CA LEU A 2 20.30 21.52 8.81
C LEU A 2 19.98 20.48 7.70
N MET A 3 19.80 19.20 8.03
CA MET A 3 19.52 18.12 7.05
C MET A 3 18.12 17.50 7.20
N VAL A 4 17.31 17.97 8.17
CA VAL A 4 15.95 17.45 8.39
C VAL A 4 15.05 17.95 7.25
N GLY A 5 14.52 17.03 6.43
CA GLY A 5 13.68 17.34 5.26
C GLY A 5 14.44 17.68 3.98
N ALA A 6 15.76 17.51 3.94
CA ALA A 6 16.58 17.72 2.75
C ALA A 6 16.63 16.49 1.81
N SER A 7 16.40 15.29 2.36
CA SER A 7 16.01 14.10 1.59
C SER A 7 14.49 14.10 1.44
N GLY A 8 13.93 13.45 0.42
CA GLY A 8 12.47 13.35 0.19
C GLY A 8 11.66 12.62 1.28
N THR A 9 12.15 12.60 2.52
CA THR A 9 11.51 12.12 3.73
C THR A 9 11.01 13.30 4.56
N THR A 10 9.88 13.14 5.23
CA THR A 10 9.33 14.12 6.16
C THR A 10 10.27 14.36 7.35
N ALA A 11 10.13 15.50 8.02
CA ALA A 11 10.87 15.78 9.26
C ALA A 11 10.63 14.71 10.34
N LYS A 12 9.42 14.13 10.37
CA LYS A 12 9.09 13.01 11.25
C LYS A 12 9.92 11.77 10.90
N GLU A 13 10.00 11.39 9.64
CA GLU A 13 10.81 10.24 9.18
C GLU A 13 12.30 10.40 9.46
N SER A 14 12.84 11.59 9.19
CA SER A 14 14.24 11.91 9.46
C SER A 14 14.61 11.78 10.94
N ILE A 15 13.77 12.29 11.85
CA ILE A 15 14.09 12.37 13.28
C ILE A 15 13.67 11.10 14.02
N LEU A 16 12.46 10.60 13.79
CA LEU A 16 11.87 9.51 14.56
C LEU A 16 12.25 8.13 14.04
N PHE A 17 12.48 8.01 12.73
CA PHE A 17 12.71 6.72 12.05
C PHE A 17 14.10 6.62 11.42
N GLY A 18 15.01 7.55 11.76
CA GLY A 18 16.40 7.55 11.28
C GLY A 18 16.54 7.76 9.77
N GLY A 19 15.55 8.39 9.13
CA GLY A 19 15.50 8.61 7.68
C GLY A 19 15.09 7.38 6.87
N GLY A 20 14.69 6.29 7.53
CA GLY A 20 14.16 5.08 6.88
C GLY A 20 12.63 5.07 6.75
N PRO A 21 12.07 4.06 6.07
CA PRO A 21 10.63 3.86 5.97
C PRO A 21 9.98 3.71 7.34
N ALA A 22 8.78 4.28 7.48
CA ALA A 22 8.00 4.24 8.70
C ALA A 22 6.73 3.38 8.51
N LEU A 23 6.22 2.79 9.59
CA LEU A 23 4.91 2.14 9.60
C LEU A 23 3.79 3.18 9.77
N CYS A 24 3.76 4.16 8.87
CA CYS A 24 2.71 5.18 8.78
C CYS A 24 2.29 5.42 7.33
N ASP A 25 1.13 6.02 7.13
CA ASP A 25 0.73 6.50 5.81
C ASP A 25 1.49 7.78 5.41
N SER A 26 1.21 8.29 4.20
CA SER A 26 1.85 9.50 3.66
C SER A 26 1.49 10.80 4.41
N ALA A 27 0.49 10.78 5.28
CA ALA A 27 0.16 11.88 6.20
C ALA A 27 0.82 11.72 7.58
N GLY A 28 1.55 10.62 7.81
CA GLY A 28 2.21 10.31 9.06
C GLY A 28 1.27 9.74 10.13
N VAL A 29 0.11 9.17 9.73
CA VAL A 29 -0.77 8.42 10.62
C VAL A 29 -0.22 7.00 10.79
N PRO A 30 0.07 6.55 12.02
CA PRO A 30 0.57 5.20 12.24
C PRO A 30 -0.39 4.14 11.69
N TRP A 31 0.16 3.06 11.16
CA TRP A 31 -0.63 1.87 10.88
C TRP A 31 -1.27 1.35 12.17
N THR A 32 -2.53 0.91 12.10
CA THR A 32 -3.22 0.32 13.24
C THR A 32 -4.03 -0.91 12.83
N ALA A 33 -4.37 -1.75 13.81
CA ALA A 33 -5.25 -2.91 13.60
C ALA A 33 -6.66 -2.53 13.14
N ALA A 34 -7.06 -1.25 13.20
CA ALA A 34 -8.35 -0.79 12.67
C ALA A 34 -8.48 -0.94 11.15
N TYR A 35 -7.37 -1.15 10.43
CA TYR A 35 -7.38 -1.45 8.98
C TYR A 35 -7.63 -2.92 8.66
N ILE A 36 -7.66 -3.80 9.67
CA ILE A 36 -7.94 -5.23 9.49
C ILE A 36 -9.44 -5.43 9.48
N ASP A 37 -9.94 -6.10 8.44
CA ASP A 37 -11.34 -6.51 8.36
C ASP A 37 -11.43 -8.04 8.41
N SER A 38 -11.94 -8.58 9.52
CA SER A 38 -12.30 -9.99 9.64
C SER A 38 -13.58 -10.13 10.46
N ARG A 39 -14.55 -10.84 9.90
CA ARG A 39 -15.88 -11.06 10.48
C ARG A 39 -16.10 -12.52 10.86
N GLY A 40 -15.16 -13.41 10.51
CA GLY A 40 -15.27 -14.85 10.78
C GLY A 40 -16.29 -15.56 9.90
N GLU A 41 -16.84 -14.86 8.90
CA GLU A 41 -17.72 -15.40 7.88
C GLU A 41 -16.96 -15.36 6.55
N PRO A 42 -16.58 -16.53 5.98
CA PRO A 42 -15.71 -16.58 4.81
C PRO A 42 -16.20 -15.77 3.61
N THR A 43 -17.50 -15.74 3.32
CA THR A 43 -18.00 -15.04 2.12
C THR A 43 -17.96 -13.51 2.26
N VAL A 44 -18.12 -12.98 3.46
CA VAL A 44 -17.96 -11.56 3.80
C VAL A 44 -16.48 -11.20 3.75
N ASP A 45 -15.63 -12.01 4.38
CA ASP A 45 -14.18 -11.75 4.44
C ASP A 45 -13.55 -11.79 3.04
N LEU A 46 -13.95 -12.73 2.17
CA LEU A 46 -13.49 -12.79 0.77
C LEU A 46 -13.92 -11.56 -0.05
N ARG A 47 -15.11 -11.01 0.17
CA ARG A 47 -15.55 -9.77 -0.49
C ARG A 47 -14.76 -8.55 0.00
N SER A 48 -14.49 -8.47 1.31
CA SER A 48 -13.60 -7.45 1.86
C SER A 48 -12.18 -7.54 1.29
N ASN A 49 -11.65 -8.75 1.10
CA ASN A 49 -10.35 -8.98 0.47
C ASN A 49 -10.32 -8.54 -1.00
N ILE A 50 -11.31 -8.93 -1.82
CA ILE A 50 -11.40 -8.47 -3.23
C ILE A 50 -11.41 -6.94 -3.30
N ALA A 51 -12.17 -6.29 -2.42
CA ALA A 51 -12.21 -4.84 -2.34
C ALA A 51 -10.87 -4.23 -1.87
N ALA A 52 -10.14 -4.90 -0.99
CA ALA A 52 -8.81 -4.47 -0.55
C ALA A 52 -7.81 -4.47 -1.71
N GLU A 53 -7.75 -5.54 -2.50
CA GLU A 53 -6.84 -5.62 -3.66
C GLU A 53 -7.21 -4.60 -4.74
N ALA A 54 -8.51 -4.31 -4.93
CA ALA A 54 -8.95 -3.24 -5.82
C ALA A 54 -8.47 -1.85 -5.35
N ARG A 55 -8.48 -1.58 -4.04
CA ARG A 55 -7.96 -0.33 -3.46
C ARG A 55 -6.45 -0.25 -3.57
N ALA A 56 -5.71 -1.34 -3.36
CA ALA A 56 -4.26 -1.37 -3.56
C ALA A 56 -3.90 -1.08 -5.02
N LYS A 57 -4.57 -1.75 -5.97
CA LYS A 57 -4.35 -1.56 -7.41
C LYS A 57 -4.49 -0.11 -7.86
N ILE A 58 -5.57 0.58 -7.48
CA ILE A 58 -5.78 1.98 -7.90
C ILE A 58 -4.74 2.93 -7.30
N VAL A 59 -4.22 2.63 -6.10
CA VAL A 59 -3.11 3.38 -5.52
C VAL A 59 -1.86 3.23 -6.37
N TYR A 60 -1.49 2.01 -6.78
CA TYR A 60 -0.32 1.81 -7.64
C TYR A 60 -0.47 2.51 -9.00
N GLU A 61 -1.66 2.45 -9.61
CA GLU A 61 -1.95 3.14 -10.86
C GLU A 61 -1.76 4.66 -10.74
N ARG A 62 -2.19 5.26 -9.62
CA ARG A 62 -1.95 6.67 -9.33
C ARG A 62 -0.48 6.98 -9.08
N LEU A 63 0.23 6.12 -8.35
CA LEU A 63 1.66 6.30 -8.06
C LEU A 63 2.52 6.25 -9.32
N ILE A 64 2.23 5.33 -10.26
CA ILE A 64 2.91 5.23 -11.55
C ILE A 64 2.79 6.54 -12.34
N ASN A 65 1.65 7.22 -12.25
CA ASN A 65 1.37 8.46 -12.97
C ASN A 65 2.02 9.71 -12.37
N ILE A 66 2.64 9.62 -11.20
CA ILE A 66 3.29 10.77 -10.51
C ILE A 66 4.79 10.61 -10.33
N THR A 67 5.39 9.61 -10.96
CA THR A 67 6.84 9.37 -10.90
C THR A 67 7.38 9.11 -12.29
N ASP A 68 8.67 9.39 -12.50
CA ASP A 68 9.41 9.03 -13.72
C ASP A 68 10.53 8.02 -13.46
N ASP A 69 10.71 7.60 -12.21
CA ASP A 69 11.73 6.61 -11.86
C ASP A 69 11.37 5.23 -12.46
N PRO A 70 12.24 4.66 -13.32
CA PRO A 70 11.94 3.40 -14.00
C PRO A 70 11.89 2.20 -13.05
N GLY A 71 12.68 2.22 -11.97
CA GLY A 71 12.67 1.15 -10.96
C GLY A 71 11.38 1.15 -10.14
N VAL A 72 10.87 2.33 -9.79
CA VAL A 72 9.57 2.46 -9.12
C VAL A 72 8.45 1.98 -10.04
N LYS A 73 8.47 2.36 -11.33
CA LYS A 73 7.45 1.90 -12.30
C LYS A 73 7.47 0.39 -12.49
N ASP A 74 8.65 -0.23 -12.56
CA ASP A 74 8.79 -1.68 -12.67
C ASP A 74 8.24 -2.40 -11.43
N ALA A 75 8.62 -1.95 -10.24
CA ALA A 75 8.12 -2.52 -8.98
C ALA A 75 6.60 -2.40 -8.85
N LEU A 76 6.03 -1.22 -9.12
CA LEU A 76 4.57 -1.01 -9.08
C LEU A 76 3.85 -1.79 -10.18
N GLY A 77 4.46 -1.94 -11.36
CA GLY A 77 3.96 -2.78 -12.45
C GLY A 77 3.87 -4.25 -12.03
N PHE A 78 4.91 -4.79 -11.42
CA PHE A 78 4.89 -6.14 -10.84
C PHE A 78 3.78 -6.29 -9.80
N LEU A 79 3.71 -5.40 -8.81
CA LEU A 79 2.68 -5.44 -7.77
C LEU A 79 1.27 -5.36 -8.35
N MET A 80 1.05 -4.56 -9.39
CA MET A 80 -0.24 -4.48 -10.07
C MET A 80 -0.67 -5.83 -10.66
N THR A 81 0.26 -6.60 -11.25
CA THR A 81 -0.06 -7.95 -11.73
C THR A 81 -0.43 -8.90 -10.58
N ARG A 82 0.17 -8.69 -9.40
CA ARG A 82 -0.12 -9.47 -8.19
C ARG A 82 -1.52 -9.17 -7.66
N GLU A 83 -1.95 -7.92 -7.65
CA GLU A 83 -3.32 -7.57 -7.24
C GLU A 83 -4.37 -8.25 -8.13
N VAL A 84 -4.14 -8.32 -9.45
CA VAL A 84 -5.03 -9.05 -10.37
C VAL A 84 -5.03 -10.55 -10.05
N ALA A 85 -3.87 -11.13 -9.71
CA ALA A 85 -3.78 -12.54 -9.34
C ALA A 85 -4.54 -12.82 -8.03
N HIS A 86 -4.38 -11.97 -7.02
CA HIS A 86 -5.08 -12.10 -5.74
C HIS A 86 -6.59 -11.95 -5.91
N GLN A 87 -7.06 -10.94 -6.66
CA GLN A 87 -8.48 -10.78 -6.99
C GLN A 87 -9.06 -12.05 -7.60
N LYS A 88 -8.41 -12.61 -8.64
CA LYS A 88 -8.86 -13.86 -9.27
C LYS A 88 -8.88 -15.03 -8.29
N SER A 89 -7.89 -15.13 -7.41
CA SER A 89 -7.84 -16.18 -6.39
C SER A 89 -8.99 -16.07 -5.39
N PHE A 90 -9.30 -14.86 -4.89
CA PHE A 90 -10.41 -14.64 -3.97
C PHE A 90 -11.77 -14.80 -4.64
N GLU A 91 -11.94 -14.31 -5.86
CA GLU A 91 -13.16 -14.51 -6.65
C GLU A 91 -13.41 -16.01 -6.90
N LYS A 92 -12.37 -16.77 -7.24
CA LYS A 92 -12.46 -18.23 -7.39
C LYS A 92 -12.76 -18.96 -6.08
N ALA A 93 -12.39 -18.39 -4.93
CA ALA A 93 -12.73 -18.98 -3.63
C ALA A 93 -14.17 -18.62 -3.20
N LEU A 94 -14.71 -17.51 -3.70
CA LEU A 94 -16.03 -17.00 -3.35
C LEU A 94 -17.16 -17.68 -4.14
N TYR A 95 -16.89 -18.13 -5.36
CA TYR A 95 -17.83 -18.79 -6.27
C TYR A 95 -17.40 -20.22 -6.59
#